data_AF-A0A060Z830-F1
#
_entry.id   AF-A0A060Z830-F1
#
_cell.length_a   1.000
_cell.length_b   1.000
_cell.length_c   1.000
_cell.angle_alpha   90.00
_cell.angle_beta   90.00
_cell.angle_gamma   90.00
#
_symmetry.space_group_name_H-M   'P 1'
#
loop_
_entity.id
_entity.type
_entity.pdbx_description
1 polymer ?
#
loop_
_entity_poly.entity_id
_entity_poly.type
_entity_poly.pdbx_seq_one_letter_code
_entity_poly.pdbx_strand_id
1 'polypeptide(L)'
;MVLENLIKVMDGYCLTEPYFSNKVKLWVGSLMKTLRDPSLPLLELQEIMTSVSSRIPPGVEKAIRKVMAQYASNITSVLCQFPSQRIACILDSHAATLQRKADREVFFMNTQSIVQLVQRYRSGIRGYMKSVVLDLLNRYLQVEMQFQQAHYDKCVINLREQYKPDMTPVLESIFSHAQVSKKNILVTMLIDQLCGRDPTVTDELMAILNELTQLNKMENSKVALRARQVLIASHLPSYELRHNQVESIFCLPLTYMGTSSAQRT
;
A
#
# COMPACT_ATOMS: atom_id res chain seq x y z
N MET A 1 -1.97 -11.36 10.58
CA MET A 1 -2.72 -10.95 11.78
C MET A 1 -3.18 -9.48 11.79
N VAL A 2 -2.30 -8.47 11.85
CA VAL A 2 -2.77 -7.06 11.98
C VAL A 2 -3.53 -6.57 10.74
N LEU A 3 -3.02 -6.86 9.53
CA LEU A 3 -3.69 -6.52 8.27
C LEU A 3 -5.06 -7.20 8.16
N GLU A 4 -5.16 -8.48 8.53
CA GLU A 4 -6.42 -9.23 8.50
C GLU A 4 -7.46 -8.62 9.44
N ASN A 5 -7.05 -8.11 10.61
CA ASN A 5 -7.97 -7.41 11.52
C ASN A 5 -8.48 -6.11 10.90
N LEU A 6 -7.64 -5.38 10.17
CA LEU A 6 -8.04 -4.16 9.47
C LEU A 6 -8.97 -4.46 8.28
N ILE A 7 -8.72 -5.55 7.55
CA ILE A 7 -9.63 -6.05 6.51
C ILE A 7 -10.99 -6.39 7.12
N LYS A 8 -11.02 -7.13 8.22
CA LYS A 8 -12.29 -7.44 8.94
C LYS A 8 -13.05 -6.18 9.36
N VAL A 9 -12.35 -5.13 9.80
CA VAL A 9 -12.98 -3.84 10.11
C VAL A 9 -13.57 -3.19 8.85
N MET A 10 -12.87 -3.24 7.72
CA MET A 10 -13.38 -2.76 6.43
C MET A 10 -14.62 -3.55 5.95
N ASP A 11 -14.66 -4.85 6.24
CA ASP A 11 -15.80 -5.72 5.93
C ASP A 11 -16.97 -5.54 6.92
N GLY A 12 -16.84 -4.66 7.93
CA GLY A 12 -17.90 -4.32 8.88
C GLY A 12 -17.82 -5.03 10.23
N TYR A 13 -16.87 -5.94 10.44
CA TYR A 13 -16.67 -6.63 11.72
C TYR A 13 -15.96 -5.73 12.74
N CYS A 14 -16.67 -4.71 13.21
CA CYS A 14 -16.15 -3.69 14.10
C CYS A 14 -16.45 -4.00 15.58
N LEU A 15 -15.47 -3.76 16.45
CA LEU A 15 -15.66 -3.76 17.90
C LEU A 15 -16.62 -2.63 18.32
N THR A 16 -17.21 -2.76 19.52
CA THR A 16 -17.98 -1.69 20.15
C THR A 16 -17.05 -0.63 20.77
N GLU A 17 -17.54 0.60 20.87
CA GLU A 17 -16.86 1.64 21.65
C GLU A 17 -16.92 1.28 23.15
N PRO A 18 -15.89 1.61 23.95
CA PRO A 18 -14.73 2.48 23.66
C PRO A 18 -13.49 1.74 23.07
N TYR A 19 -13.58 0.43 22.81
CA TYR A 19 -12.42 -0.38 22.46
C TYR A 19 -11.97 -0.19 21.01
N PHE A 20 -12.92 0.11 20.12
CA PHE A 20 -12.69 0.25 18.68
C PHE A 20 -11.63 1.30 18.36
N SER A 21 -11.84 2.55 18.78
CA SER A 21 -10.96 3.67 18.44
C SER A 21 -9.50 3.44 18.91
N ASN A 22 -9.32 2.92 20.12
CA ASN A 22 -8.00 2.61 20.66
C ASN A 22 -7.32 1.44 19.92
N LYS A 23 -8.05 0.37 19.62
CA LYS A 23 -7.51 -0.81 18.92
C LYS A 23 -7.14 -0.49 17.48
N VAL A 24 -7.97 0.26 16.76
CA VAL A 24 -7.69 0.67 15.38
C VAL A 24 -6.42 1.50 15.32
N LYS A 25 -6.23 2.45 16.24
CA LYS A 25 -4.99 3.25 16.32
C LYS A 25 -3.75 2.39 16.53
N LEU A 26 -3.83 1.41 17.42
CA LEU A 26 -2.74 0.46 17.64
C LEU A 26 -2.47 -0.42 16.41
N TRP A 27 -3.51 -0.94 15.77
CA TRP A 27 -3.37 -1.77 14.57
C TRP A 27 -2.78 -0.99 13.40
N VAL A 28 -3.24 0.23 13.14
CA VAL A 28 -2.67 1.09 12.10
C VAL A 28 -1.21 1.42 12.42
N GLY A 29 -0.89 1.77 13.67
CA GLY A 29 0.48 2.05 14.10
C GLY A 29 1.41 0.84 13.94
N SER A 30 0.98 -0.34 14.38
CA SER A 30 1.70 -1.60 14.20
C SER A 30 1.88 -1.95 12.74
N LEU A 31 0.82 -1.84 11.91
CA LEU A 31 0.89 -2.09 10.47
C LEU A 31 1.94 -1.20 9.82
N MET A 32 1.89 0.12 10.08
CA MET A 32 2.83 1.08 9.50
C MET A 32 4.27 0.83 9.98
N LYS A 33 4.47 0.38 11.22
CA LYS A 33 5.79 0.02 11.73
C LYS A 33 6.33 -1.24 11.04
N THR A 34 5.52 -2.29 10.93
CA THR A 34 5.91 -3.55 10.30
C THR A 34 6.16 -3.40 8.81
N LEU A 35 5.29 -2.69 8.08
CA LEU A 35 5.45 -2.46 6.64
C LEU A 35 6.65 -1.59 6.29
N ARG A 36 7.26 -0.88 7.26
CA ARG A 36 8.47 -0.07 7.04
C ARG A 36 9.74 -0.82 7.41
N ASP A 37 9.64 -1.95 8.09
CA ASP A 37 10.79 -2.71 8.55
C ASP A 37 11.47 -3.41 7.35
N PRO A 38 12.70 -3.04 6.97
CA PRO A 38 13.40 -3.65 5.83
C PRO A 38 13.64 -5.16 6.02
N SER A 39 13.49 -5.70 7.23
CA SER A 39 13.56 -7.13 7.49
C SER A 39 12.30 -7.91 7.08
N LEU A 40 11.16 -7.26 6.89
CA LEU A 40 9.89 -7.93 6.54
C LEU A 40 9.99 -8.81 5.28
N PRO A 41 10.50 -8.33 4.12
CA PRO A 41 10.62 -9.15 2.92
C PRO A 41 11.58 -10.34 3.11
N LEU A 42 12.62 -10.17 3.94
CA LEU A 42 13.59 -11.22 4.25
C LEU A 42 12.94 -12.33 5.07
N LEU A 43 12.15 -11.97 6.09
CA LEU A 43 11.44 -12.91 6.95
C LEU A 43 10.35 -13.66 6.18
N GLU A 44 9.54 -12.96 5.37
CA GLU A 44 8.53 -13.60 4.51
C GLU A 44 9.18 -14.58 3.51
N LEU A 45 10.30 -14.19 2.89
CA LEU A 45 11.03 -15.08 1.98
C LEU A 45 11.61 -16.28 2.73
N GLN A 46 12.13 -16.10 3.95
CA GLN A 46 12.69 -17.19 4.75
C GLN A 46 11.64 -18.23 5.13
N GLU A 47 10.44 -17.80 5.51
CA GLU A 47 9.31 -18.68 5.81
C GLU A 47 8.91 -19.48 4.56
N ILE A 48 8.71 -18.81 3.42
CA ILE A 48 8.38 -19.45 2.15
C ILE A 48 9.46 -20.47 1.76
N MET A 49 10.73 -20.07 1.80
CA MET A 49 11.87 -20.94 1.44
C MET A 49 11.98 -22.17 2.34
N THR A 50 11.57 -22.06 3.62
CA THR A 50 11.54 -23.20 4.54
C THR A 50 10.41 -24.16 4.20
N SER A 51 9.26 -23.64 3.77
CA SER A 51 8.11 -24.45 3.34
C SER A 51 8.34 -25.19 2.01
N VAL A 52 9.06 -24.57 1.06
CA VAL A 52 9.25 -25.13 -0.29
C VAL A 52 10.58 -25.83 -0.52
N SER A 53 11.49 -25.88 0.46
CA SER A 53 12.88 -26.35 0.28
C SER A 53 13.01 -27.74 -0.37
N SER A 54 12.10 -28.68 -0.05
CA SER A 54 12.11 -30.04 -0.61
C SER A 54 11.50 -30.16 -2.00
N ARG A 55 10.82 -29.12 -2.50
CA ARG A 55 10.05 -29.12 -3.76
C ARG A 55 10.73 -28.34 -4.88
N ILE A 56 11.76 -27.57 -4.55
CA ILE A 56 12.52 -26.76 -5.51
C ILE A 56 13.89 -27.39 -5.82
N PRO A 57 14.42 -27.20 -7.03
CA PRO A 57 15.76 -27.67 -7.39
C PRO A 57 16.83 -27.08 -6.47
N PRO A 58 17.82 -27.88 -6.02
CA PRO A 58 18.82 -27.44 -5.04
C PRO A 58 19.70 -26.29 -5.55
N GLY A 59 19.92 -26.21 -6.87
CA GLY A 59 20.63 -25.10 -7.50
C GLY A 59 19.90 -23.76 -7.35
N VAL A 60 18.58 -23.76 -7.57
CA VAL A 60 17.71 -22.58 -7.41
C VAL A 60 17.66 -22.17 -5.95
N GLU A 61 17.46 -23.13 -5.04
CA GLU A 61 17.44 -22.88 -3.60
C GLU A 61 18.73 -22.21 -3.13
N LYS A 62 19.89 -22.77 -3.48
CA LYS A 62 21.20 -22.24 -3.09
C LYS A 62 21.43 -20.83 -3.64
N ALA A 63 21.00 -20.55 -4.87
CA ALA A 63 21.11 -19.23 -5.47
C ALA A 63 20.25 -18.19 -4.74
N ILE A 64 18.99 -18.52 -4.42
CA ILE A 64 18.09 -17.63 -3.67
C ILE A 64 18.63 -17.39 -2.26
N ARG A 65 19.08 -18.42 -1.54
CA ARG A 65 19.67 -18.28 -0.20
C ARG A 65 20.91 -17.40 -0.19
N LYS A 66 21.74 -17.46 -1.24
CA LYS A 66 22.89 -16.55 -1.40
C LYS A 66 22.44 -15.09 -1.54
N VAL A 67 21.40 -14.82 -2.33
CA VAL A 67 20.84 -13.47 -2.47
C VAL A 67 20.24 -12.98 -1.15
N MET A 68 19.55 -13.85 -0.40
CA MET A 68 19.04 -13.53 0.93
C MET A 68 20.16 -13.16 1.91
N ALA A 69 21.24 -13.94 1.96
CA ALA A 69 22.37 -13.66 2.84
C ALA A 69 23.05 -12.32 2.51
N GLN A 70 23.19 -12.00 1.21
CA GLN A 70 23.70 -10.70 0.75
C GLN A 70 22.78 -9.54 1.11
N TYR A 71 21.47 -9.75 1.05
CA TYR A 71 20.50 -8.73 1.48
C TYR A 71 20.56 -8.52 2.99
N ALA A 72 20.60 -9.59 3.77
CA ALA A 72 20.68 -9.56 5.23
C ALA A 72 21.95 -8.83 5.73
N SER A 73 23.10 -9.03 5.08
CA SER A 73 24.34 -8.34 5.46
C SER A 73 24.31 -6.84 5.20
N ASN A 74 23.50 -6.40 4.23
CA ASN A 74 23.43 -5.00 3.78
C ASN A 74 22.14 -4.30 4.24
N ILE A 75 21.37 -4.91 5.13
CA ILE A 75 19.99 -4.49 5.44
C ILE A 75 19.89 -3.10 6.09
N THR A 76 20.95 -2.64 6.74
CA THR A 76 21.04 -1.31 7.35
C THR A 76 21.42 -0.21 6.36
N SER A 77 21.79 -0.56 5.13
CA SER A 77 22.14 0.42 4.10
C SER A 77 20.87 1.07 3.53
N VAL A 78 20.85 2.41 3.54
CA VAL A 78 19.73 3.24 3.06
C VAL A 78 19.41 2.97 1.58
N LEU A 79 20.38 2.50 0.80
CA LEU A 79 20.23 2.19 -0.63
C LEU A 79 19.85 0.73 -0.90
N CYS A 80 19.79 -0.12 0.13
CA CYS A 80 19.53 -1.55 -0.02
C CYS A 80 18.04 -1.79 -0.27
N GLN A 81 17.69 -2.10 -1.51
CA GLN A 81 16.34 -2.54 -1.87
C GLN A 81 16.26 -4.07 -1.91
N PHE A 82 15.07 -4.60 -1.60
CA PHE A 82 14.83 -6.03 -1.70
C PHE A 82 15.09 -6.51 -3.15
N PRO A 83 15.96 -7.51 -3.37
CA PRO A 83 16.41 -7.92 -4.70
C PRO A 83 15.38 -8.79 -5.44
N SER A 84 14.14 -8.30 -5.56
CA SER A 84 12.99 -8.96 -6.20
C SER A 84 13.33 -9.41 -7.63
N GLN A 85 13.83 -8.50 -8.46
CA GLN A 85 14.19 -8.79 -9.86
C GLN A 85 15.27 -9.88 -9.97
N ARG A 86 16.28 -9.87 -9.08
CA ARG A 86 17.35 -10.86 -9.11
C ARG A 86 16.82 -12.26 -8.78
N ILE A 87 15.88 -12.36 -7.85
CA ILE A 87 15.20 -13.62 -7.51
C ILE A 87 14.31 -14.07 -8.67
N ALA A 88 13.56 -13.16 -9.31
CA ALA A 88 12.78 -13.48 -10.52
C ALA A 88 13.67 -14.07 -11.62
N CYS A 89 14.80 -13.41 -11.93
CA CYS A 89 15.71 -13.89 -12.97
C CYS A 89 16.28 -15.29 -12.67
N ILE A 90 16.53 -15.64 -11.41
CA ILE A 90 16.98 -16.99 -11.03
C ILE A 90 15.88 -18.03 -11.35
N LEU A 91 14.63 -17.73 -11.03
CA LEU A 91 13.49 -18.60 -11.33
C LEU A 91 13.26 -18.73 -12.84
N ASP A 92 13.26 -17.61 -13.57
CA ASP A 92 13.04 -17.58 -15.02
C ASP A 92 14.16 -18.31 -15.78
N SER A 93 15.41 -18.12 -15.35
CA SER A 93 16.57 -18.81 -15.95
C SER A 93 16.46 -20.32 -15.77
N HIS A 94 16.01 -20.79 -14.60
CA HIS A 94 15.79 -22.22 -14.39
C HIS A 94 14.60 -22.74 -15.20
N ALA A 95 13.48 -22.02 -15.22
CA ALA A 95 12.31 -22.38 -16.01
C ALA A 95 12.63 -22.51 -17.50
N ALA A 96 13.53 -21.67 -18.04
CA ALA A 96 13.99 -21.73 -19.43
C ALA A 96 14.78 -23.02 -19.75
N THR A 97 15.46 -23.62 -18.78
CA THR A 97 16.20 -24.89 -18.98
C THR A 97 15.29 -26.13 -19.07
N LEU A 98 14.08 -26.05 -18.51
CA LEU A 98 13.12 -27.14 -18.54
C LEU A 98 12.54 -27.26 -19.96
N GLN A 99 12.70 -28.41 -20.61
CA GLN A 99 12.19 -28.61 -21.98
C GLN A 99 10.75 -29.13 -22.01
N ARG A 100 10.36 -29.95 -21.03
CA ARG A 100 9.01 -30.53 -20.96
C ARG A 100 8.02 -29.56 -20.32
N LYS A 101 6.83 -29.45 -20.93
CA LYS A 101 5.74 -28.62 -20.43
C LYS A 101 5.28 -29.04 -19.02
N ALA A 102 5.14 -30.34 -18.77
CA ALA A 102 4.74 -30.87 -17.47
C ALA A 102 5.73 -30.48 -16.35
N ASP A 103 7.03 -30.57 -16.61
CA ASP A 103 8.05 -30.22 -15.63
C ASP A 103 8.04 -28.70 -15.31
N ARG A 104 7.74 -27.86 -16.31
CA ARG A 104 7.54 -26.40 -16.12
C ARG A 104 6.32 -26.10 -15.26
N GLU A 105 5.20 -26.77 -15.49
CA GLU A 105 3.98 -26.58 -14.70
C GLU A 105 4.20 -26.97 -13.24
N VAL A 106 4.85 -28.10 -12.98
CA VAL A 106 5.21 -28.54 -11.62
C VAL A 106 6.15 -27.52 -10.95
N PHE A 107 7.18 -27.05 -11.66
CA PHE A 107 8.09 -26.03 -11.15
C PHE A 107 7.36 -24.72 -10.81
N PHE A 108 6.46 -24.26 -11.68
CA PHE A 108 5.67 -23.06 -11.46
C PHE A 108 4.77 -23.20 -10.23
N MET A 109 4.09 -24.34 -10.06
CA MET A 109 3.27 -24.61 -8.87
C MET A 109 4.10 -24.63 -7.58
N ASN A 110 5.30 -25.22 -7.62
CA ASN A 110 6.19 -25.29 -6.45
C ASN A 110 6.83 -23.94 -6.10
N THR A 111 6.98 -23.02 -7.06
CA THR A 111 7.63 -21.71 -6.89
C THR A 111 6.65 -20.55 -6.84
N GLN A 112 5.35 -20.79 -6.97
CA GLN A 112 4.30 -19.78 -7.06
C GLN A 112 4.34 -18.80 -5.88
N SER A 113 4.53 -19.29 -4.66
CA SER A 113 4.63 -18.45 -3.45
C SER A 113 5.83 -17.49 -3.50
N ILE A 114 6.97 -17.93 -4.03
CA ILE A 114 8.15 -17.08 -4.23
C ILE A 114 7.87 -16.03 -5.30
N VAL A 115 7.25 -16.42 -6.43
CA VAL A 115 6.90 -15.49 -7.51
C VAL A 115 5.95 -14.40 -7.01
N GLN A 116 4.92 -14.78 -6.25
CA GLN A 116 3.98 -13.83 -5.64
C GLN A 116 4.68 -12.84 -4.70
N LEU A 117 5.62 -13.32 -3.87
CA LEU A 117 6.41 -12.46 -3.00
C LEU A 117 7.26 -11.46 -3.81
N VAL A 118 7.93 -11.94 -4.85
CA VAL A 118 8.79 -11.12 -5.69
C VAL A 118 7.99 -10.03 -6.43
N GLN A 119 6.81 -10.38 -6.93
CA GLN A 119 5.90 -9.42 -7.56
C GLN A 119 5.39 -8.37 -6.56
N ARG A 120 5.03 -8.81 -5.35
CA ARG A 120 4.57 -7.94 -4.26
C ARG A 120 5.60 -6.88 -3.87
N TYR A 121 6.89 -7.23 -3.85
CA TYR A 121 7.98 -6.32 -3.52
C TYR A 121 8.70 -5.72 -4.74
N ARG A 122 8.09 -5.76 -5.93
CA ARG A 122 8.70 -5.22 -7.16
C ARG A 122 9.04 -3.73 -7.05
N SER A 123 8.16 -2.95 -6.40
CA SER A 123 8.33 -1.51 -6.15
C SER A 123 9.04 -1.21 -4.81
N GLY A 124 9.70 -2.22 -4.24
CA GLY A 124 10.35 -2.14 -2.93
C GLY A 124 9.35 -2.07 -1.77
N ILE A 125 9.89 -1.92 -0.56
CA ILE A 125 9.09 -1.95 0.67
C ILE A 125 8.13 -0.76 0.80
N ARG A 126 8.55 0.43 0.33
CA ARG A 126 7.70 1.62 0.29
C ARG A 126 6.54 1.46 -0.69
N GLY A 127 6.81 0.86 -1.86
CA GLY A 127 5.77 0.55 -2.84
C GLY A 127 4.75 -0.46 -2.29
N TYR A 128 5.23 -1.51 -1.62
CA TYR A 128 4.35 -2.48 -0.95
C TYR A 128 3.49 -1.84 0.15
N MET A 129 4.08 -0.97 0.98
CA MET A 129 3.32 -0.24 1.99
C MET A 129 2.19 0.59 1.33
N LYS A 130 2.48 1.28 0.23
CA LYS A 130 1.47 2.03 -0.54
C LYS A 130 0.38 1.08 -1.07
N SER A 131 0.74 -0.03 -1.72
CA SER A 131 -0.23 -0.97 -2.28
C SER A 131 -1.18 -1.54 -1.22
N VAL A 132 -0.66 -1.93 -0.05
CA VAL A 132 -1.50 -2.45 1.05
C VAL A 132 -2.53 -1.43 1.51
N VAL A 133 -2.14 -0.15 1.62
CA VAL A 133 -3.10 0.90 2.03
C VAL A 133 -4.07 1.21 0.90
N LEU A 134 -3.62 1.26 -0.36
CA LEU A 134 -4.48 1.43 -1.53
C LEU A 134 -5.54 0.31 -1.61
N ASP A 135 -5.16 -0.94 -1.37
CA ASP A 135 -6.07 -2.08 -1.35
C ASP A 135 -7.15 -1.92 -0.27
N LEU A 136 -6.79 -1.42 0.92
CA LEU A 136 -7.76 -1.11 1.97
C LEU A 136 -8.73 0.01 1.54
N LEU A 137 -8.21 1.09 0.96
CA LEU A 137 -9.04 2.21 0.46
C LEU A 137 -9.97 1.75 -0.67
N ASN A 138 -9.49 0.90 -1.58
CA ASN A 138 -10.29 0.32 -2.65
C ASN A 138 -11.43 -0.54 -2.13
N ARG A 139 -11.19 -1.39 -1.11
CA ARG A 139 -12.26 -2.18 -0.48
C ARG A 139 -13.35 -1.29 0.10
N TYR A 140 -12.97 -0.18 0.74
CA TYR A 140 -13.91 0.80 1.23
C TYR A 140 -14.72 1.43 0.08
N LEU A 141 -14.05 1.91 -0.97
CA LEU A 141 -14.70 2.51 -2.14
C LEU A 141 -15.67 1.56 -2.84
N GLN A 142 -15.26 0.30 -3.06
CA GLN A 142 -16.07 -0.71 -3.74
C GLN A 142 -17.46 -0.87 -3.10
N VAL A 143 -17.52 -0.88 -1.76
CA VAL A 143 -18.78 -0.93 -1.03
C VAL A 143 -19.51 0.41 -1.10
N GLU A 144 -18.86 1.51 -0.70
CA GLU A 144 -19.55 2.79 -0.52
C GLU A 144 -20.04 3.43 -1.83
N MET A 145 -19.38 3.15 -2.97
CA MET A 145 -19.80 3.62 -4.29
C MET A 145 -21.16 3.02 -4.71
N GLN A 146 -21.42 1.77 -4.36
CA GLN A 146 -22.71 1.11 -4.64
C GLN A 146 -23.85 1.82 -3.92
N PHE A 147 -23.59 2.35 -2.72
CA PHE A 147 -24.57 3.10 -1.96
C PHE A 147 -24.66 4.57 -2.36
N GLN A 148 -23.85 5.12 -3.28
CA GLN A 148 -23.98 6.53 -3.70
C GLN A 148 -25.07 6.79 -4.75
N GLN A 149 -25.48 5.77 -5.52
CA GLN A 149 -26.30 5.96 -6.74
C GLN A 149 -27.74 6.39 -6.46
N ALA A 150 -28.30 6.03 -5.31
CA ALA A 150 -29.70 6.32 -4.95
C ALA A 150 -29.93 6.31 -3.43
N HIS A 151 -31.20 6.45 -3.03
CA HIS A 151 -31.65 6.14 -1.68
C HIS A 151 -31.37 4.67 -1.34
N TYR A 152 -31.16 4.39 -0.05
CA TYR A 152 -30.73 3.09 0.45
C TYR A 152 -31.56 1.93 -0.09
N ASP A 153 -32.89 2.02 -0.04
CA ASP A 153 -33.78 0.94 -0.49
C ASP A 153 -33.58 0.59 -1.98
N LYS A 154 -33.41 1.61 -2.81
CA LYS A 154 -33.18 1.43 -4.26
C LYS A 154 -31.79 0.86 -4.54
N CYS A 155 -30.77 1.27 -3.77
CA CYS A 155 -29.43 0.68 -3.88
C CYS A 155 -29.44 -0.82 -3.53
N VAL A 156 -30.17 -1.21 -2.47
CA VAL A 156 -30.30 -2.62 -2.07
C VAL A 156 -31.01 -3.46 -3.13
N ILE A 157 -32.06 -2.92 -3.76
CA ILE A 157 -32.76 -3.60 -4.87
C ILE A 157 -31.81 -3.78 -6.06
N ASN A 158 -31.09 -2.73 -6.46
CA ASN A 158 -30.12 -2.79 -7.56
C ASN A 158 -29.01 -3.81 -7.28
N LEU A 159 -28.46 -3.82 -6.06
CA LEU A 159 -27.45 -4.81 -5.64
C LEU A 159 -28.00 -6.24 -5.73
N ARG A 160 -29.22 -6.44 -5.23
CA ARG A 160 -29.88 -7.74 -5.34
C ARG A 160 -30.08 -8.17 -6.79
N GLU A 161 -30.38 -7.26 -7.70
CA GLU A 161 -30.53 -7.60 -9.12
C GLU A 161 -29.20 -7.93 -9.79
N GLN A 162 -28.13 -7.22 -9.42
CA GLN A 162 -26.79 -7.41 -9.98
C GLN A 162 -26.14 -8.75 -9.60
N TYR A 163 -26.36 -9.23 -8.38
CA TYR A 163 -25.65 -10.40 -7.84
C TYR A 163 -26.45 -11.72 -7.89
N LYS A 164 -27.66 -11.74 -8.46
CA LYS A 164 -28.45 -12.99 -8.61
C LYS A 164 -27.66 -14.05 -9.40
N PRO A 165 -27.61 -15.32 -8.93
CA PRO A 165 -28.38 -15.91 -7.82
C PRO A 165 -27.73 -15.85 -6.42
N ASP A 166 -26.49 -15.35 -6.28
CA ASP A 166 -25.76 -15.35 -5.01
C ASP A 166 -26.08 -14.10 -4.18
N MET A 167 -26.70 -14.30 -3.02
CA MET A 167 -27.10 -13.22 -2.11
C MET A 167 -26.04 -12.90 -1.06
N THR A 168 -24.97 -13.71 -0.97
CA THR A 168 -23.86 -13.53 -0.04
C THR A 168 -23.17 -12.17 -0.20
N PRO A 169 -22.72 -11.75 -1.40
CA PRO A 169 -22.06 -10.45 -1.57
C PRO A 169 -22.99 -9.25 -1.25
N VAL A 170 -24.31 -9.43 -1.42
CA VAL A 170 -25.30 -8.40 -1.07
C VAL A 170 -25.36 -8.20 0.44
N LEU A 171 -25.43 -9.30 1.20
CA LEU A 171 -25.41 -9.27 2.67
C LEU A 171 -24.11 -8.69 3.21
N GLU A 172 -22.97 -9.09 2.67
CA GLU A 172 -21.64 -8.57 3.06
C GLU A 172 -21.53 -7.06 2.79
N SER A 173 -22.01 -6.58 1.64
CA SER A 173 -21.99 -5.16 1.29
C SER A 173 -22.89 -4.32 2.21
N ILE A 174 -24.10 -4.82 2.52
CA ILE A 174 -25.01 -4.17 3.48
C ILE A 174 -24.41 -4.15 4.89
N PHE A 175 -23.85 -5.28 5.33
CA PHE A 175 -23.23 -5.40 6.64
C PHE A 175 -22.02 -4.46 6.80
N SER A 176 -21.19 -4.37 5.77
CA SER A 176 -20.06 -3.43 5.73
C SER A 176 -20.53 -1.97 5.76
N HIS A 177 -21.55 -1.60 4.97
CA HIS A 177 -22.09 -0.24 4.93
C HIS A 177 -22.75 0.17 6.26
N ALA A 178 -23.37 -0.77 7.00
CA ALA A 178 -23.96 -0.48 8.31
C ALA A 178 -22.95 0.05 9.35
N GLN A 179 -21.65 -0.21 9.18
CA GLN A 179 -20.57 0.28 10.05
C GLN A 179 -19.74 1.39 9.40
N VAL A 180 -20.29 2.12 8.42
CA VAL A 180 -19.60 3.19 7.68
C VAL A 180 -18.95 4.24 8.59
N SER A 181 -19.61 4.63 9.68
CA SER A 181 -19.08 5.60 10.64
C SER A 181 -17.72 5.19 11.24
N LYS A 182 -17.57 3.90 11.55
CA LYS A 182 -16.33 3.30 12.09
C LYS A 182 -15.28 3.12 11.00
N LYS A 183 -15.70 2.68 9.80
CA LYS A 183 -14.82 2.58 8.62
C LYS A 183 -14.22 3.95 8.28
N ASN A 184 -15.00 5.03 8.39
CA ASN A 184 -14.56 6.39 8.10
C ASN A 184 -13.42 6.85 9.02
N ILE A 185 -13.43 6.43 10.29
CA ILE A 185 -12.32 6.69 11.21
C ILE A 185 -11.05 5.99 10.71
N LEU A 186 -11.13 4.69 10.39
CA LEU A 186 -10.00 3.92 9.87
C LEU A 186 -9.45 4.53 8.58
N VAL A 187 -10.31 4.83 7.61
CA VAL A 187 -9.91 5.42 6.32
C VAL A 187 -9.22 6.76 6.49
N THR A 188 -9.77 7.64 7.34
CA THR A 188 -9.15 8.94 7.64
C THR A 188 -7.74 8.75 8.22
N MET A 189 -7.58 7.81 9.17
CA MET A 189 -6.28 7.51 9.77
C MET A 189 -5.27 6.93 8.77
N LEU A 190 -5.72 6.09 7.84
CA LEU A 190 -4.86 5.54 6.78
C LEU A 190 -4.38 6.64 5.82
N ILE A 191 -5.27 7.53 5.41
CA ILE A 191 -4.94 8.71 4.59
C ILE A 191 -3.93 9.60 5.31
N ASP A 192 -4.11 9.85 6.61
CA ASP A 192 -3.19 10.67 7.41
C ASP A 192 -1.78 10.08 7.49
N GLN A 193 -1.67 8.76 7.68
CA GLN A 193 -0.38 8.07 7.76
C GLN A 193 0.38 8.04 6.44
N LEU A 194 -0.33 8.02 5.31
CA LEU A 194 0.27 8.10 3.98
C LEU A 194 0.76 9.50 3.66
N CYS A 195 -0.05 10.52 3.95
CA CYS A 195 0.18 11.88 3.43
C CYS A 195 0.96 12.78 4.39
N GLY A 196 1.04 12.43 5.68
CA GLY A 196 1.75 13.25 6.67
C GLY A 196 3.27 13.26 6.54
N ARG A 197 3.88 12.47 5.64
CA ARG A 197 5.35 12.27 5.59
C ARG A 197 5.99 12.29 4.21
N ASP A 198 5.23 12.04 3.14
CA ASP A 198 5.76 12.01 1.77
C ASP A 198 4.95 12.94 0.85
N PRO A 199 5.55 14.00 0.28
CA PRO A 199 4.89 14.86 -0.69
C PRO A 199 4.67 14.18 -2.06
N THR A 200 5.23 12.99 -2.29
CA THR A 200 5.09 12.24 -3.55
C THR A 200 3.91 11.28 -3.50
N VAL A 201 2.71 11.84 -3.69
CA VAL A 201 1.50 11.08 -3.99
C VAL A 201 1.69 10.41 -5.35
N THR A 202 1.57 9.08 -5.41
CA THR A 202 1.65 8.33 -6.68
C THR A 202 0.38 8.54 -7.49
N ASP A 203 0.43 8.38 -8.82
CA ASP A 203 -0.73 8.51 -9.71
C ASP A 203 -1.89 7.60 -9.30
N GLU A 204 -1.60 6.37 -8.86
CA GLU A 204 -2.60 5.43 -8.33
C GLU A 204 -3.31 5.94 -7.06
N LEU A 205 -2.56 6.58 -6.15
CA LEU A 205 -3.13 7.17 -4.95
C LEU A 205 -3.96 8.41 -5.30
N MET A 206 -3.53 9.21 -6.28
CA MET A 206 -4.33 10.33 -6.79
C MET A 206 -5.66 9.86 -7.39
N ALA A 207 -5.67 8.76 -8.15
CA ALA A 207 -6.90 8.20 -8.71
C ALA A 207 -7.90 7.81 -7.61
N ILE A 208 -7.47 7.04 -6.61
CA ILE A 208 -8.31 6.60 -5.49
C ILE A 208 -8.78 7.77 -4.64
N LEU A 209 -7.90 8.75 -4.37
CA LEU A 209 -8.30 9.96 -3.64
C LEU A 209 -9.36 10.76 -4.42
N ASN A 210 -9.24 10.86 -5.74
CA ASN A 210 -10.25 11.52 -6.58
C ASN A 210 -11.60 10.80 -6.47
N GLU A 211 -11.63 9.48 -6.55
CA GLU A 211 -12.85 8.68 -6.34
C GLU A 211 -13.45 8.90 -4.94
N LEU A 212 -12.61 8.95 -3.90
CA LEU A 212 -13.07 9.26 -2.53
C LEU A 212 -13.72 10.65 -2.43
N THR A 213 -13.29 11.64 -3.22
CA THR A 213 -13.93 12.96 -3.24
C THR A 213 -15.30 12.98 -3.92
N GLN A 214 -15.64 11.95 -4.71
CA GLN A 214 -16.95 11.84 -5.37
C GLN A 214 -18.05 11.34 -4.42
N LEU A 215 -17.69 10.84 -3.24
CA LEU A 215 -18.65 10.43 -2.21
C LEU A 215 -19.39 11.66 -1.68
N ASN A 216 -20.71 11.73 -1.93
CA ASN A 216 -21.53 12.91 -1.67
C ASN A 216 -22.46 12.78 -0.45
N LYS A 217 -22.64 11.56 0.08
CA LYS A 217 -23.47 11.33 1.27
C LYS A 217 -22.85 11.95 2.53
N MET A 218 -23.71 12.44 3.44
CA MET A 218 -23.29 13.06 4.71
C MET A 218 -22.41 12.13 5.56
N GLU A 219 -22.68 10.83 5.54
CA GLU A 219 -21.92 9.81 6.28
C GLU A 219 -20.44 9.82 5.90
N ASN A 220 -20.14 9.98 4.60
CA ASN A 220 -18.80 9.90 4.02
C ASN A 220 -18.11 11.27 3.86
N SER A 221 -18.82 12.35 4.19
CA SER A 221 -18.36 13.73 4.01
C SER A 221 -16.99 14.00 4.64
N LYS A 222 -16.70 13.44 5.83
CA LYS A 222 -15.41 13.58 6.51
C LYS A 222 -14.25 12.99 5.71
N VAL A 223 -14.46 11.80 5.14
CA VAL A 223 -13.47 11.10 4.32
C VAL A 223 -13.25 11.85 3.01
N ALA A 224 -14.33 12.24 2.33
CA ALA A 224 -14.26 12.99 1.08
C ALA A 224 -13.55 14.35 1.25
N LEU A 225 -13.84 15.07 2.35
CA LEU A 225 -13.16 16.31 2.70
C LEU A 225 -11.67 16.06 2.95
N ARG A 226 -11.33 15.00 3.69
CA ARG A 226 -9.92 14.68 3.97
C ARG A 226 -9.15 14.32 2.71
N ALA A 227 -9.73 13.51 1.83
CA ALA A 227 -9.15 13.18 0.54
C ALA A 227 -8.92 14.44 -0.31
N ARG A 228 -9.89 15.36 -0.34
CA ARG A 228 -9.75 16.66 -1.02
C ARG A 228 -8.65 17.52 -0.42
N GLN A 229 -8.53 17.60 0.91
CA GLN A 229 -7.44 18.32 1.58
C GLN A 229 -6.06 17.78 1.18
N VAL A 230 -5.93 16.45 1.10
CA VAL A 230 -4.69 15.79 0.68
C VAL A 230 -4.38 16.07 -0.78
N LEU A 231 -5.36 15.96 -1.67
CA LEU A 231 -5.17 16.29 -3.09
C LEU A 231 -4.75 17.74 -3.26
N ILE A 232 -5.38 18.68 -2.55
CA ILE A 232 -4.95 20.08 -2.58
C ILE A 232 -3.51 20.19 -2.07
N ALA A 233 -3.19 19.58 -0.93
CA ALA A 233 -1.85 19.63 -0.35
C ALA A 233 -0.76 19.02 -1.26
N SER A 234 -1.09 18.03 -2.11
CA SER A 234 -0.14 17.45 -3.07
C SER A 234 0.11 18.34 -4.29
N HIS A 235 -0.86 19.20 -4.65
CA HIS A 235 -0.70 20.19 -5.72
C HIS A 235 -0.03 21.48 -5.22
N LEU A 236 -0.06 21.76 -3.90
CA LEU A 236 0.72 22.85 -3.34
C LEU A 236 2.20 22.42 -3.18
N PRO A 237 3.18 23.26 -3.59
CA PRO A 237 4.58 22.99 -3.28
C PRO A 237 4.75 22.86 -1.76
N SER A 238 5.46 21.81 -1.32
CA SER A 238 5.67 21.51 0.10
C SER A 238 6.20 22.74 0.84
N TYR A 239 5.91 22.88 2.13
CA TYR A 239 6.45 23.98 2.93
C TYR A 239 7.98 24.06 2.83
N GLU A 240 8.68 22.91 2.76
CA GLU A 240 10.13 22.85 2.55
C GLU A 240 10.57 23.32 1.17
N LEU A 241 9.83 23.00 0.09
CA LEU A 241 10.11 23.55 -1.24
C LEU A 241 9.84 25.05 -1.31
N ARG A 242 8.78 25.53 -0.65
CA ARG A 242 8.51 26.97 -0.52
C ARG A 242 9.56 27.66 0.33
N HIS A 243 10.03 27.03 1.41
CA HIS A 243 11.07 27.58 2.26
C HIS A 243 12.41 27.63 1.53
N ASN A 244 12.81 26.56 0.82
CA ASN A 244 14.01 26.55 -0.02
C ASN A 244 13.89 27.50 -1.22
N GLN A 245 12.70 27.67 -1.82
CA GLN A 245 12.47 28.68 -2.85
C GLN A 245 12.61 30.09 -2.26
N VAL A 246 12.01 30.36 -1.11
CA VAL A 246 12.13 31.65 -0.40
C VAL A 246 13.58 31.91 0.02
N GLU A 247 14.29 30.91 0.56
CA GLU A 247 15.73 31.01 0.84
C GLU A 247 16.54 31.23 -0.43
N SER A 248 16.24 30.55 -1.54
CA SER A 248 16.93 30.80 -2.81
C SER A 248 16.70 32.23 -3.30
N ILE A 249 15.47 32.74 -3.18
CA ILE A 249 15.11 34.11 -3.53
C ILE A 249 15.84 35.13 -2.63
N PHE A 250 16.04 34.81 -1.35
CA PHE A 250 16.72 35.69 -0.39
C PHE A 250 18.26 35.61 -0.47
N CYS A 251 18.82 34.44 -0.78
CA CYS A 251 20.26 34.17 -0.74
C CYS A 251 20.96 34.40 -2.09
N LEU A 252 20.25 34.29 -3.22
CA LEU A 252 20.81 34.59 -4.56
C LEU A 252 21.27 36.06 -4.73
N PRO A 253 20.57 37.09 -4.21
CA PRO A 253 21.01 38.48 -4.34
C PRO A 253 22.14 38.86 -3.38
N LEU A 254 22.20 38.24 -2.19
CA LEU A 254 23.20 38.57 -1.16
C LEU A 254 24.60 38.11 -1.54
N THR A 255 24.72 37.00 -2.27
CA THR A 255 26.01 36.52 -2.80
C THR A 255 26.55 37.41 -3.91
N TYR A 256 25.68 37.98 -4.76
CA TYR A 256 26.10 38.93 -5.81
C TYR A 256 26.55 40.30 -5.27
N MET A 257 25.98 40.76 -4.15
CA MET A 257 26.36 42.03 -3.53
C MET A 257 27.63 41.93 -2.66
N GLY A 258 27.97 40.74 -2.16
CA GLY A 258 29.17 40.50 -1.35
C GLY A 258 30.47 40.34 -2.16
N THR A 259 30.39 40.00 -3.45
CA THR A 259 31.57 39.80 -4.32
C THR A 259 31.93 41.02 -5.17
N SER A 260 31.09 42.07 -5.22
CA SER A 260 31.36 43.26 -6.03
C SER A 260 32.22 44.33 -5.33
N SER A 261 32.47 44.20 -4.02
CA SER A 261 33.29 45.16 -3.25
C SER A 261 34.76 44.76 -3.06
N ALA A 262 35.21 43.61 -3.59
CA ALA A 262 36.59 43.12 -3.43
C ALA A 262 37.49 43.27 -4.69
N GLN A 263 37.01 43.94 -5.74
CA GLN A 263 37.81 44.30 -6.92
C GLN A 263 37.63 45.78 -7.26
N ARG A 264 38.01 46.66 -6.33
CA ARG A 264 38.32 48.06 -6.63
C ARG A 264 39.09 48.68 -5.46
N THR A 265 40.40 48.44 -5.45
CA THR A 265 41.51 49.34 -5.04
C THR A 265 42.81 48.57 -5.08
#